data_AF-A0AAV0HYW4-F1
#
_entry.id   AF-A0AAV0HYW4-F1
#
_cell.length_a   1.000
_cell.length_b   1.000
_cell.length_c   1.000
_cell.angle_alpha   90.00
_cell.angle_beta   90.00
_cell.angle_gamma   90.00
#
_symmetry.space_group_name_H-M   'P 1'
#
loop_
_entity.id
_entity.type
_entity.pdbx_description
1 polymer ?
#
loop_
_entity_poly.entity_id
_entity_poly.type
_entity_poly.pdbx_seq_one_letter_code
_entity_poly.pdbx_strand_id
1 'polypeptide(L)'
;MIGEIAVPIDQTKGDFLIQVINKEQIRKRLAKLRSEERNKIAYIHISTIQIILKSTMKIGIDAPMELEIHDDRLISEEDSIIAKRTENLGVGIIKFDINLQQGLSLADGNLDSSIIIKYELKRENFMKENSKPFSVT
;
A
#
# COMPACT_ATOMS: atom_id res chain seq x y z
N MET A 1 -2.43 9.61 -9.36
CA MET A 1 -3.25 8.83 -8.42
C MET A 1 -3.05 7.39 -8.82
N ILE A 2 -2.51 6.57 -7.94
CA ILE A 2 -2.43 5.13 -8.20
C ILE A 2 -3.88 4.66 -8.28
N GLY A 3 -4.21 3.92 -9.34
CA GLY A 3 -5.55 3.38 -9.53
C GLY A 3 -5.90 2.34 -8.47
N GLU A 4 -7.18 1.98 -8.42
CA GLU A 4 -7.66 0.83 -7.68
C GLU A 4 -7.00 -0.44 -8.24
N ILE A 5 -6.41 -1.27 -7.37
CA ILE A 5 -5.82 -2.57 -7.76
C ILE A 5 -6.81 -3.65 -7.32
N ALA A 6 -7.32 -4.41 -8.29
CA ALA A 6 -8.20 -5.53 -8.02
C ALA A 6 -7.38 -6.78 -7.71
N VAL A 7 -7.72 -7.45 -6.61
CA VAL A 7 -7.05 -8.68 -6.15
C VAL A 7 -8.02 -9.85 -6.30
N PRO A 8 -7.68 -10.90 -7.06
CA PRO A 8 -8.48 -12.11 -7.12
C PRO A 8 -8.59 -12.77 -5.74
N ILE A 9 -9.80 -13.19 -5.36
CA ILE A 9 -10.08 -13.76 -4.02
C ILE A 9 -9.36 -15.11 -3.76
N ASP A 10 -8.97 -15.81 -4.82
CA ASP A 10 -8.18 -17.03 -4.79
C ASP A 10 -6.69 -16.77 -4.51
N GLN A 11 -6.23 -15.53 -4.62
CA GLN A 11 -4.90 -15.13 -4.16
C GLN A 11 -4.97 -14.84 -2.65
N THR A 12 -4.68 -15.85 -1.85
CA THR A 12 -4.68 -15.74 -0.39
C THR A 12 -3.44 -15.02 0.16
N LYS A 13 -2.38 -14.91 -0.63
CA LYS A 13 -1.14 -14.20 -0.27
C LYS A 13 -0.61 -13.45 -1.48
N GLY A 14 0.03 -12.33 -1.23
CA GLY A 14 0.77 -11.62 -2.26
C GLY A 14 1.37 -10.33 -1.76
N ASP A 15 2.13 -9.72 -2.65
CA ASP A 15 2.78 -8.45 -2.46
C ASP A 15 2.36 -7.50 -3.58
N PHE A 16 1.96 -6.29 -3.20
CA PHE A 16 1.68 -5.22 -4.12
C PHE A 16 2.69 -4.11 -3.90
N LEU A 17 3.41 -3.81 -4.97
CA LEU A 17 4.12 -2.55 -5.07
C LEU A 17 3.08 -1.44 -5.25
N ILE A 18 2.78 -0.75 -4.16
CA ILE A 18 1.97 0.45 -4.22
C ILE A 18 2.93 1.60 -4.48
N GLN A 19 2.88 2.19 -5.68
CA GLN A 19 3.66 3.40 -5.99
C GLN A 19 3.11 4.63 -5.24
N VAL A 20 3.16 4.61 -3.89
CA VAL A 20 2.69 5.69 -3.00
C VAL A 20 3.28 7.03 -3.44
N ILE A 21 4.46 6.98 -4.04
CA ILE A 21 5.22 8.11 -4.52
C ILE A 21 5.38 8.01 -6.03
N ASN A 22 5.03 9.11 -6.71
CA ASN A 22 5.24 9.21 -8.15
C ASN A 22 6.31 10.28 -8.44
N LYS A 23 7.50 9.84 -8.87
CA LYS A 23 8.63 10.72 -9.21
C LYS A 23 8.25 11.80 -10.22
N GLU A 24 7.46 11.47 -11.25
CA GLU A 24 7.01 12.43 -12.26
C GLU A 24 6.10 13.51 -11.66
N GLN A 25 5.20 13.14 -10.75
CA GLN A 25 4.37 14.09 -10.05
C GLN A 25 5.21 15.03 -9.15
N ILE A 26 6.23 14.50 -8.48
CA ILE A 26 7.17 15.32 -7.70
C ILE A 26 7.94 16.27 -8.62
N ARG A 27 8.51 15.78 -9.72
CA ARG A 27 9.24 16.59 -10.71
C ARG A 27 8.36 17.72 -11.25
N LYS A 28 7.11 17.43 -11.62
CA LYS A 28 6.14 18.44 -12.07
C LYS A 28 5.82 19.50 -11.01
N ARG A 29 5.83 19.15 -9.72
CA ARG A 29 5.64 20.11 -8.63
C ARG A 29 6.89 20.96 -8.43
N LEU A 30 8.07 20.34 -8.39
CA LEU A 30 9.35 21.04 -8.25
C LEU A 30 9.66 21.99 -9.42
N ALA A 31 9.21 21.64 -10.63
CA ALA A 31 9.37 22.49 -11.81
C ALA A 31 8.62 23.83 -11.73
N LYS A 32 7.65 23.97 -10.81
CA LYS A 32 6.92 25.23 -10.57
C LYS A 32 7.68 26.21 -9.67
N LEU A 33 8.74 25.74 -8.99
CA LEU A 33 9.56 26.57 -8.11
C LEU A 33 10.68 27.24 -8.89
N ARG A 34 11.20 28.36 -8.37
CA ARG A 34 12.40 28.99 -8.95
C ARG A 34 13.61 28.09 -8.77
N SER A 35 14.55 28.14 -9.70
CA SER A 35 15.76 27.29 -9.69
C SER A 35 16.53 27.36 -8.35
N GLU A 36 16.65 28.56 -7.77
CA GLU A 36 17.34 28.80 -6.49
C GLU A 36 16.67 28.09 -5.30
N GLU A 37 15.33 27.97 -5.32
CA GLU A 37 14.55 27.30 -4.28
C GLU A 37 14.56 25.79 -4.50
N ARG A 38 14.34 25.37 -5.76
CA ARG A 38 14.37 23.95 -6.16
C ARG A 38 15.70 23.29 -5.78
N ASN A 39 16.82 23.98 -6.00
CA ASN A 39 18.14 23.45 -5.71
C ASN A 39 18.43 23.27 -4.21
N LYS A 40 17.59 23.84 -3.32
CA LYS A 40 17.69 23.63 -1.86
C LYS A 40 16.91 22.41 -1.37
N ILE A 41 16.05 21.83 -2.21
CA ILE A 41 15.21 20.69 -1.85
C ILE A 41 15.93 19.40 -2.23
N ALA A 42 16.40 18.66 -1.23
CA ALA A 42 17.04 17.36 -1.42
C ALA A 42 16.16 16.18 -1.01
N TYR A 43 15.15 16.43 -0.15
CA TYR A 43 14.32 15.39 0.43
C TYR A 43 12.84 15.74 0.31
N ILE A 44 12.01 14.71 0.30
CA ILE A 44 10.57 14.79 0.57
C ILE A 44 10.28 14.13 1.91
N HIS A 45 9.29 14.64 2.61
CA HIS A 45 8.80 14.03 3.83
C HIS A 45 7.43 13.42 3.57
N ILE A 46 7.25 12.14 3.92
CA ILE A 46 5.95 11.49 3.95
C ILE A 46 5.52 11.37 5.40
N SER A 47 4.51 12.16 5.74
CA SER A 47 3.88 12.06 7.05
C SER A 47 3.02 10.79 7.10
N THR A 48 1.94 10.74 6.32
CA THR A 48 0.90 9.72 6.48
C THR A 48 0.47 9.19 5.14
N ILE A 49 0.25 7.88 5.08
CA ILE A 49 -0.42 7.21 3.97
C ILE A 49 -1.79 6.73 4.43
N GLN A 50 -2.77 6.82 3.55
CA GLN A 50 -4.12 6.31 3.79
C GLN A 50 -4.37 5.15 2.84
N ILE A 51 -4.80 4.02 3.40
CA ILE A 51 -5.11 2.81 2.63
C ILE A 51 -6.57 2.48 2.84
N ILE A 52 -7.23 2.18 1.73
CA ILE A 52 -8.63 1.77 1.68
C ILE A 52 -8.68 0.40 1.03
N LEU A 53 -9.20 -0.57 1.75
CA LEU A 53 -9.46 -1.90 1.26
C LEU A 53 -10.97 -2.08 1.13
N LYS A 54 -11.41 -2.51 -0.05
CA LYS A 54 -12.80 -2.84 -0.31
C LYS A 54 -12.90 -4.32 -0.60
N SER A 55 -13.64 -5.01 0.24
CA SER A 55 -14.02 -6.39 0.02
C SER A 55 -15.15 -6.45 -0.99
N THR A 56 -14.98 -7.26 -2.04
CA THR A 56 -16.06 -7.61 -2.98
C THR A 56 -16.86 -8.83 -2.52
N MET A 57 -16.56 -9.34 -1.33
CA MET A 57 -17.22 -10.50 -0.73
C MET A 57 -18.55 -10.07 -0.12
N LYS A 58 -19.48 -11.03 0.05
CA LYS A 58 -20.68 -10.78 0.85
C LYS A 58 -20.29 -10.35 2.27
N ILE A 59 -20.87 -9.24 2.74
CA ILE A 59 -20.70 -8.71 4.10
C ILE A 59 -21.06 -9.77 5.14
N GLY A 60 -20.29 -9.82 6.22
CA GLY A 60 -20.45 -10.76 7.33
C GLY A 60 -19.71 -12.08 7.15
N ILE A 61 -19.04 -12.29 6.01
CA ILE A 61 -18.15 -13.43 5.86
C ILE A 61 -16.85 -13.16 6.65
N ASP A 62 -16.58 -14.01 7.63
CA ASP A 62 -15.33 -13.98 8.40
C ASP A 62 -14.11 -14.28 7.51
N ALA A 63 -13.33 -13.23 7.26
CA ALA A 63 -12.20 -13.20 6.34
C ALA A 63 -11.05 -12.35 6.95
N PRO A 64 -10.36 -12.88 7.97
CA PRO A 64 -9.23 -12.21 8.59
C PRO A 64 -8.05 -12.12 7.62
N MET A 65 -7.47 -10.93 7.52
CA MET A 65 -6.34 -10.61 6.67
C MET A 65 -5.29 -9.85 7.46
N GLU A 66 -4.03 -10.23 7.27
CA GLU A 66 -2.87 -9.49 7.74
C GLU A 66 -2.32 -8.61 6.62
N LEU A 67 -1.91 -7.41 6.99
CA LEU A 67 -1.31 -6.41 6.12
C LEU A 67 -0.02 -5.94 6.74
N GLU A 68 1.03 -5.96 5.96
CA GLU A 68 2.33 -5.44 6.32
C GLU A 68 2.74 -4.37 5.33
N ILE A 69 3.29 -3.28 5.85
CA ILE A 69 3.82 -2.18 5.03
C ILE A 69 5.31 -2.14 5.25
N HIS A 70 6.03 -2.14 4.13
CA HIS A 70 7.48 -2.24 4.12
C HIS A 70 8.11 -1.02 3.46
N ASP A 71 9.28 -0.62 3.96
CA ASP A 71 10.23 0.22 3.23
C ASP A 71 11.16 -0.68 2.40
N ASP A 72 10.92 -0.74 1.09
CA ASP A 72 11.66 -1.62 0.16
C ASP A 72 13.13 -1.21 -0.06
N ARG A 73 13.54 -0.08 0.53
CA ARG A 73 14.93 0.37 0.47
C ARG A 73 15.80 -0.30 1.53
N LEU A 74 15.20 -0.90 2.56
CA LEU A 74 15.91 -1.58 3.63
C LEU A 74 16.13 -3.04 3.26
N ILE A 75 17.36 -3.53 3.46
CA ILE A 75 17.76 -4.90 3.11
C ILE A 75 17.19 -5.93 4.10
N SER A 76 17.12 -5.54 5.37
CA SER A 76 16.60 -6.37 6.45
C SER A 76 15.07 -6.35 6.40
N GLU A 77 14.48 -7.54 6.27
CA GLU A 77 13.02 -7.70 6.25
C GLU A 77 12.39 -7.17 7.54
N GLU A 78 12.98 -7.46 8.70
CA GLU A 78 12.47 -6.99 10.00
C GLU A 78 12.52 -5.47 10.11
N ASP A 79 13.62 -4.85 9.67
CA ASP A 79 13.77 -3.39 9.71
C ASP A 79 12.90 -2.69 8.65
N SER A 80 12.56 -3.39 7.57
CA SER A 80 11.69 -2.86 6.52
C SER A 80 10.25 -2.67 7.01
N ILE A 81 9.80 -3.42 8.03
CA ILE A 81 8.41 -3.36 8.50
C ILE A 81 8.13 -2.02 9.17
N ILE A 82 7.31 -1.21 8.50
CA ILE A 82 6.80 0.06 9.01
C ILE A 82 5.58 -0.18 9.90
N ALA A 83 4.67 -1.03 9.44
CA ALA A 83 3.42 -1.29 10.13
C ALA A 83 2.90 -2.69 9.81
N LYS A 84 2.34 -3.35 10.82
CA LYS A 84 1.62 -4.61 10.71
C LYS A 84 0.24 -4.48 11.33
N ARG A 85 -0.79 -4.94 10.62
CA ARG A 85 -2.20 -4.89 11.05
C ARG A 85 -2.93 -6.16 10.66
N THR A 86 -3.88 -6.56 11.50
CA THR A 86 -4.80 -7.66 11.20
C THR A 86 -6.21 -7.11 11.22
N GLU A 87 -6.92 -7.27 10.12
CA GLU A 87 -8.27 -6.74 9.91
C GLU A 87 -9.18 -7.81 9.32
N ASN A 88 -10.50 -7.61 9.38
CA ASN A 88 -11.46 -8.56 8.85
C ASN A 88 -12.24 -8.00 7.66
N LEU A 89 -12.02 -8.55 6.47
CA LEU A 89 -12.68 -8.12 5.23
C LEU A 89 -14.20 -8.31 5.25
N GLY A 90 -14.75 -9.06 6.22
CA GLY A 90 -16.18 -9.25 6.42
C GLY A 90 -16.96 -7.96 6.71
N VAL A 91 -16.28 -6.89 7.13
CA VAL A 91 -16.87 -5.56 7.38
C VAL A 91 -17.23 -4.83 6.07
N GLY A 92 -16.67 -5.27 4.93
CA GLY A 92 -16.91 -4.68 3.61
C GLY A 92 -15.86 -3.64 3.23
N ILE A 93 -15.74 -2.54 3.98
CA ILE A 93 -14.73 -1.50 3.73
C ILE A 93 -13.88 -1.30 4.98
N ILE A 94 -12.56 -1.39 4.81
CA ILE A 94 -11.58 -1.10 5.85
C ILE A 94 -10.76 0.09 5.40
N LYS A 95 -10.54 1.02 6.33
CA LYS A 95 -9.75 2.22 6.11
C LYS A 95 -8.83 2.43 7.29
N PHE A 96 -7.56 2.68 7.02
CA PHE A 96 -6.59 3.03 8.06
C PHE A 96 -5.54 4.01 7.53
N ASP A 97 -5.05 4.80 8.47
CA ASP A 97 -3.98 5.77 8.26
C ASP A 97 -2.72 5.24 8.93
N ILE A 98 -1.61 5.28 8.20
CA ILE A 98 -0.31 4.84 8.68
C ILE A 98 0.65 6.02 8.65
N ASN A 99 1.16 6.35 9.83
CA ASN A 99 2.08 7.44 10.02
C ASN A 99 3.52 6.95 9.76
N LEU A 100 4.10 7.32 8.61
CA LEU A 100 5.45 6.94 8.20
C LEU A 100 6.52 7.82 8.84
N GLN A 101 6.24 9.13 9.00
CA GLN A 101 7.22 10.15 9.41
C GLN A 101 8.58 10.06 8.69
N GLN A 102 8.59 9.68 7.41
CA GLN A 102 9.82 9.28 6.72
C GLN A 102 10.33 10.36 5.78
N GLY A 103 11.63 10.64 5.86
CA GLY A 103 12.35 11.47 4.88
C GLY A 103 12.93 10.61 3.75
N LEU A 104 12.71 11.01 2.50
CA LEU A 104 13.15 10.30 1.31
C LEU A 104 13.95 11.21 0.40
N SER A 105 15.13 10.76 -0.03
CA SER A 105 15.99 11.54 -0.91
C SER A 105 15.42 11.60 -2.31
N LEU A 106 15.44 12.78 -2.93
CA LEU A 106 15.09 12.96 -4.34
C LEU A 106 16.08 12.29 -5.29
N ALA A 107 17.29 11.99 -4.81
CA ALA A 107 18.32 11.29 -5.57
C ALA A 107 18.18 9.75 -5.49
N ASP A 108 17.23 9.25 -4.69
CA ASP A 108 17.02 7.81 -4.52
C ASP A 108 16.50 7.16 -5.81
N GLY A 109 17.25 6.16 -6.28
CA GLY A 109 16.94 5.39 -7.48
C GLY A 109 15.61 4.65 -7.38
N ASN A 110 15.15 4.33 -6.17
CA ASN A 110 13.92 3.57 -5.90
C ASN A 110 12.84 4.42 -5.21
N LEU A 111 12.91 5.76 -5.32
CA LEU A 111 11.94 6.67 -4.67
C LEU A 111 10.47 6.37 -5.02
N ASP A 112 10.17 5.83 -6.19
CA ASP A 112 8.82 5.48 -6.64
C ASP A 112 8.36 4.07 -6.22
N SER A 113 9.26 3.24 -5.70
CA SER A 113 9.00 1.89 -5.19
C SER A 113 9.34 1.72 -3.72
N SER A 114 9.54 2.82 -2.98
CA SER A 114 10.06 2.75 -1.61
C SER A 114 9.07 2.18 -0.59
N ILE A 115 7.79 2.02 -0.93
CA ILE A 115 6.77 1.50 -0.02
C ILE A 115 6.04 0.33 -0.68
N ILE A 116 6.03 -0.82 -0.01
CA ILE A 116 5.35 -2.04 -0.45
C ILE A 116 4.28 -2.43 0.55
N ILE A 117 3.18 -3.01 0.07
CA ILE A 117 2.18 -3.67 0.92
C ILE A 117 2.22 -5.17 0.66
N LYS A 118 2.44 -5.95 1.72
CA LYS A 118 2.25 -7.40 1.72
C LYS A 118 0.93 -7.73 2.39
N TYR A 119 0.21 -8.72 1.88
CA TYR A 119 -1.05 -9.17 2.46
C TYR A 119 -1.13 -10.70 2.54
N GLU A 120 -1.78 -11.17 3.58
CA GLU A 120 -2.09 -12.58 3.78
C GLU A 120 -3.50 -12.73 4.35
N LEU A 121 -4.40 -13.31 3.55
CA LEU A 121 -5.67 -13.83 4.03
C LEU A 121 -5.40 -15.09 4.85
N LYS A 122 -5.71 -15.05 6.15
CA LYS A 122 -5.41 -16.16 7.08
C LYS A 122 -6.31 -17.37 6.86
N ARG A 123 -7.37 -17.23 6.06
CA ARG A 123 -8.33 -18.29 5.76
C ARG A 123 -8.07 -18.87 4.36
N GLU A 124 -7.31 -19.96 4.31
CA GLU A 124 -6.91 -20.59 3.04
C GLU A 124 -8.00 -21.53 2.47
N ASN A 125 -8.90 -22.05 3.30
CA ASN A 125 -9.99 -22.96 2.90
C ASN A 125 -11.30 -22.23 2.58
N PHE A 126 -11.20 -21.06 1.94
CA PHE A 126 -12.30 -20.12 1.88
C PHE A 126 -13.40 -20.50 0.87
N MET A 127 -13.02 -21.00 -0.31
CA MET A 127 -13.95 -21.37 -1.39
C MET A 127 -13.59 -22.72 -2.01
N LYS A 128 -14.62 -23.44 -2.49
CA LYS A 128 -14.40 -24.55 -3.42
C LYS A 128 -13.80 -24.03 -4.73
N GLU A 129 -13.03 -24.86 -5.41
CA GLU A 129 -12.47 -24.54 -6.72
C GLU A 129 -13.55 -23.97 -7.66
N ASN A 130 -13.24 -22.87 -8.34
CA ASN A 130 -14.13 -22.12 -9.24
C ASN A 130 -15.37 -21.45 -8.61
N SER A 131 -15.57 -21.52 -7.29
CA SER A 131 -16.65 -20.82 -6.61
C SER A 131 -16.19 -19.44 -6.12
N LYS A 132 -17.01 -18.39 -6.29
CA LYS A 132 -16.68 -17.02 -5.85
C LYS A 132 -17.89 -16.38 -5.13
N PRO A 133 -17.77 -15.90 -3.88
CA PRO A 133 -18.89 -15.34 -3.13
C PRO A 133 -18.96 -13.84 -3.39
N PHE A 134 -19.31 -13.46 -4.61
CA PHE A 134 -19.38 -12.06 -4.97
C PHE A 134 -20.61 -11.38 -4.37
N SER A 135 -20.41 -10.16 -3.88
CA SER A 135 -21.48 -9.20 -3.68
C SER A 135 -21.58 -8.30 -4.90
N VAL A 136 -22.81 -8.01 -5.35
CA VAL A 136 -23.05 -6.88 -6.25
C VAL A 136 -23.24 -5.65 -5.36
N THR A 137 -22.33 -4.69 -5.46
CA THR A 137 -22.44 -3.37 -4.83
C THR A 137 -22.28 -2.32 -5.90
#